data_AF-A0A2G5PDU2-F1
#
_entry.id   AF-A0A2G5PDU2-F1
#
_cell.length_a   1.000
_cell.length_b   1.000
_cell.length_c   1.000
_cell.angle_alpha   90.00
_cell.angle_beta   90.00
_cell.angle_gamma   90.00
#
_symmetry.space_group_name_H-M   'P 1'
#
loop_
_entity.id
_entity.type
_entity.pdbx_description
1 polymer ?
#
loop_
_entity_poly.entity_id
_entity_poly.type
_entity_poly.pdbx_seq_one_letter_code
_entity_poly.pdbx_strand_id
1 'polypeptide(L)' 'MFVCLCTGATSHAVTHAVANGASTSRQVAESCGAGADCGRCRHTVRGIIESYFREQTAALVHRAPAAV' A
#
# COMPACT_ATOMS: atom_id res chain seq x y z
N MET A 1 3.55 -11.96 -4.04
CA MET A 1 3.16 -12.11 -5.45
C MET A 1 3.48 -10.84 -6.24
N PHE A 2 3.52 -10.87 -7.58
CA PHE A 2 3.58 -9.63 -8.37
C PHE A 2 2.24 -8.91 -8.35
N VAL A 3 2.28 -7.59 -8.12
CA VAL A 3 1.11 -6.70 -8.21
C VAL A 3 1.12 -5.98 -9.56
N CYS A 4 2.29 -5.58 -10.06
CA CYS A 4 2.43 -4.95 -11.38
C CYS A 4 3.33 -5.79 -12.28
N LEU A 5 2.80 -6.21 -13.44
CA LEU A 5 3.58 -6.97 -14.42
C LEU A 5 4.46 -6.09 -15.31
N CYS A 6 4.12 -4.81 -15.50
CA CYS A 6 4.93 -3.90 -16.32
C CYS A 6 6.30 -3.60 -15.68
N THR A 7 6.33 -3.45 -14.35
CA THR A 7 7.54 -3.05 -13.62
C THR A 7 8.10 -4.16 -12.73
N GLY A 8 7.41 -5.30 -12.63
CA GLY A 8 7.76 -6.35 -11.68
C GLY A 8 7.57 -5.95 -10.21
N ALA A 9 6.74 -4.94 -9.91
CA ALA A 9 6.49 -4.58 -8.52
C ALA A 9 5.73 -5.69 -7.78
N THR A 10 6.25 -6.10 -6.62
CA THR A 10 5.67 -7.16 -5.79
C THR A 10 4.72 -6.60 -4.73
N SER A 11 3.90 -7.48 -4.14
CA SER A 11 3.07 -7.15 -2.98
C SER A 11 3.90 -6.57 -1.85
N HIS A 12 5.09 -7.12 -1.60
CA HIS A 12 6.02 -6.59 -0.60
C HIS A 12 6.46 -5.16 -0.93
N ALA A 13 6.82 -4.88 -2.20
CA ALA A 13 7.22 -3.54 -2.61
C ALA A 13 6.09 -2.51 -2.45
N VAL A 14 4.85 -2.89 -2.78
CA VAL A 14 3.68 -2.01 -2.61
C VAL A 14 3.38 -1.79 -1.12
N THR A 15 3.30 -2.85 -0.32
CA THR A 15 3.05 -2.73 1.13
C THR A 15 4.14 -1.93 1.83
N HIS A 16 5.41 -2.11 1.45
CA HIS A 16 6.53 -1.33 1.99
C HIS A 16 6.42 0.15 1.62
N ALA A 17 6.02 0.49 0.40
CA ALA A 17 5.77 1.89 0.02
C ALA A 17 4.66 2.52 0.88
N VAL A 18 3.56 1.78 1.10
CA VAL A 18 2.46 2.24 1.95
C VAL A 18 2.88 2.38 3.42
N ALA A 19 3.65 1.42 3.94
CA ALA A 19 4.19 1.47 5.30
C ALA A 19 5.12 2.67 5.52
N ASN A 20 5.83 3.10 4.47
CA ASN A 20 6.66 4.31 4.47
C ASN A 20 5.87 5.60 4.16
N GLY A 21 4.54 5.55 4.16
CA GLY A 21 3.68 6.73 4.10
C GLY A 21 3.01 7.01 2.75
N ALA A 22 3.17 6.15 1.74
CA ALA A 22 2.41 6.30 0.50
C ALA A 22 0.92 6.06 0.75
N SER A 23 0.10 7.09 0.54
CA SER A 23 -1.36 7.05 0.72
C SER A 23 -2.15 7.16 -0.58
N THR A 24 -1.45 7.30 -1.71
CA THR A 24 -2.07 7.39 -3.03
C THR A 24 -1.39 6.45 -4.03
N SER A 25 -2.13 6.02 -5.06
CA SER A 25 -1.54 5.21 -6.14
C SER A 25 -0.41 5.93 -6.89
N ARG A 26 -0.40 7.28 -6.89
CA ARG A 26 0.71 8.07 -7.47
C ARG A 26 1.97 7.92 -6.62
N GLN A 27 1.88 8.10 -5.31
CA GLN A 27 3.03 7.94 -4.40
C GLN A 27 3.59 6.52 -4.42
N VAL A 28 2.71 5.51 -4.53
CA VAL A 28 3.16 4.12 -4.73
C VAL A 28 3.92 3.96 -6.05
N ALA A 29 3.43 4.55 -7.14
CA ALA A 29 4.12 4.52 -8.42
C ALA A 29 5.49 5.23 -8.36
N GLU A 30 5.58 6.36 -7.66
CA GLU A 30 6.85 7.07 -7.42
C GLU A 30 7.83 6.25 -6.58
N SER A 31 7.34 5.46 -5.61
CA SER A 31 8.17 4.67 -4.72
C SER A 31 8.69 3.36 -5.34
N CYS A 32 7.84 2.61 -6.05
CA CYS A 32 8.19 1.28 -6.55
C CYS A 32 7.73 0.97 -7.98
N GLY A 33 7.25 1.97 -8.73
CA GLY A 33 6.84 1.85 -10.12
C GLY A 33 5.47 1.22 -10.36
N ALA A 34 4.81 0.66 -9.34
CA ALA A 34 3.51 0.00 -9.53
C ALA A 34 2.44 0.99 -10.02
N GLY A 35 1.93 0.76 -11.22
CA GLY A 35 0.88 1.57 -11.83
C GLY A 35 1.37 2.79 -12.63
N ALA A 36 2.69 2.93 -12.82
CA ALA A 36 3.30 4.00 -13.61
C ALA A 36 3.03 3.86 -15.13
N ASP A 37 2.88 2.63 -15.63
CA ASP A 37 2.71 2.32 -17.05
C ASP A 37 1.23 2.04 -17.40
N CYS A 38 0.85 0.80 -17.78
CA CYS A 38 -0.49 0.48 -18.30
C CYS A 38 -1.65 0.63 -17.30
N GLY A 39 -1.35 0.84 -16.02
CA GLY A 39 -2.34 1.13 -14.98
C GLY A 39 -3.24 -0.03 -14.52
N ARG A 40 -3.17 -1.23 -15.12
CA ARG A 40 -4.06 -2.36 -14.77
C ARG A 40 -4.02 -2.76 -13.30
N CYS A 41 -2.86 -2.63 -12.66
CA CYS A 41 -2.68 -2.93 -11.23
C CYS A 41 -3.19 -1.85 -10.28
N ARG A 42 -3.62 -0.67 -10.76
CA ARG A 42 -3.99 0.48 -9.90
C ARG A 42 -5.15 0.15 -8.95
N HIS A 43 -6.11 -0.68 -9.37
CA HIS A 43 -7.18 -1.14 -8.49
C HIS A 43 -6.65 -2.00 -7.34
N THR A 44 -5.75 -2.94 -7.62
CA THR A 44 -5.08 -3.76 -6.60
C THR A 44 -4.25 -2.90 -5.65
N VAL A 45 -3.48 -1.93 -6.17
CA VAL A 45 -2.71 -0.99 -5.35
C VAL A 45 -3.61 -0.20 -4.41
N ARG A 46 -4.75 0.32 -4.89
CA ARG A 46 -5.73 1.03 -4.05
C ARG A 46 -6.33 0.12 -2.98
N GLY A 47 -6.62 -1.13 -3.31
CA GLY A 47 -7.09 -2.12 -2.33
C GLY A 47 -6.06 -2.37 -1.21
N ILE A 48 -4.77 -2.43 -1.55
CA ILE A 48 -3.70 -2.57 -0.54
C ILE A 48 -3.61 -1.32 0.34
N ILE A 49 -3.66 -0.12 -0.25
CA ILE A 49 -3.67 1.15 0.50
C ILE A 49 -4.85 1.18 1.48
N GLU A 50 -6.05 0.90 0.99
CA GLU A 50 -7.27 0.92 1.81
C GLU A 50 -7.20 -0.11 2.95
N SER A 51 -6.76 -1.34 2.64
CA SER A 51 -6.63 -2.40 3.64
C SER A 51 -5.64 -2.00 4.73
N TYR A 52 -4.47 -1.46 4.36
CA TYR A 52 -3.46 -1.01 5.32
C TYR A 52 -3.99 0.05 6.29
N PHE A 53 -4.66 1.08 5.79
CA PHE A 53 -5.19 2.15 6.65
C PHE A 53 -6.41 1.71 7.46
N ARG A 54 -7.25 0.82 6.93
CA ARG A 54 -8.32 0.18 7.71
C ARG A 54 -7.74 -0.64 8.87
N GLU A 55 -6.72 -1.45 8.60
CA GLU A 55 -6.04 -2.28 9.62
C GLU A 55 -5.32 -1.41 10.67
N GLN A 56 -4.60 -0.36 10.25
CA GLN A 56 -3.99 0.59 11.18
C GLN A 56 -5.03 1.29 12.06
N THR A 57 -6.14 1.73 11.49
CA THR A 57 -7.22 2.39 12.24
C THR A 57 -7.83 1.43 13.25
N ALA A 58 -8.15 0.21 12.83
CA ALA A 58 -8.67 -0.82 13.74
C ALA A 58 -7.67 -1.13 14.86
N ALA A 59 -6.38 -1.26 14.55
CA ALA A 59 -5.34 -1.45 15.55
C ALA A 59 -5.27 -0.29 16.55
N LEU A 60 -5.40 0.96 16.10
CA LEU A 60 -5.41 2.13 16.98
C LEU A 60 -6.65 2.17 17.90
N VAL A 61 -7.81 1.77 17.40
CA VAL A 61 -9.07 1.77 18.17
C VAL A 61 -9.15 0.61 19.16
N HIS A 62 -8.57 -0.56 18.82
CA HIS A 62 -8.58 -1.74 19.69
C HIS A 62 -7.36 -1.82 20.62
N ARG A 63 -6.36 -0.96 20.44
CA ARG A 63 -5.25 -0.86 21.38
C ARG A 63 -5.73 -0.08 22.61
N ALA A 64 -5.97 -0.80 23.70
CA ALA A 64 -5.95 -0.19 25.03
C ALA A 64 -4.62 0.60 25.15
N PRO A 65 -4.62 1.84 25.68
CA PRO A 65 -3.39 2.57 25.83
C PRO A 65 -2.46 1.70 26.68
N ALA A 66 -1.26 1.42 26.15
CA ALA A 66 -0.20 0.87 26.97
C ALA A 66 -0.04 1.85 28.13
N ALA A 67 -0.33 1.38 29.35
CA ALA A 67 -0.34 2.16 30.56
C ALA A 67 0.87 3.10 30.61
N VAL A 68 0.58 4.39 30.83
CA VAL A 68 1.53 5.37 31.37
C VAL A 68 2.08 4.85 32.70
#